data_AF-A0AAU5S6Y8-F1
#
_entry.id   AF-A0AAU5S6Y8-F1
#
_cell.length_a   1.000
_cell.length_b   1.000
_cell.length_c   1.000
_cell.angle_alpha   90.00
_cell.angle_beta   90.00
_cell.angle_gamma   90.00
#
_symmetry.space_group_name_H-M   'P 1'
#
loop_
_entity.id
_entity.type
_entity.pdbx_description
1 polymer ?
#
loop_
_entity_poly.entity_id
_entity_poly.type
_entity_poly.pdbx_seq_one_letter_code
_entity_poly.pdbx_strand_id
1 'polypeptide(L)'
;MHLAIGDVVRDRTDQALGTVAGLASHTDGPLVAFQVASDLHLAEPGDLDLVARATVPATRRRNAARMVGYVLAVLFAFVAGHSAREVGTDWLLTALAGVGGFSAATTVVRWSARLASPRRFRV
;
A
#
# COMPACT_ATOMS: atom_id res chain seq x y z
N MET A 1 11.40 -0.97 16.07
CA MET A 1 10.18 -0.21 15.73
C MET A 1 9.86 -0.34 14.24
N HIS A 2 8.60 -0.11 13.81
CA HIS A 2 8.26 -0.05 12.38
C HIS A 2 7.74 1.32 12.00
N LEU A 3 8.52 2.05 11.21
CA LEU A 3 8.25 3.41 10.75
C LEU A 3 8.05 3.41 9.23
N ALA A 4 7.14 4.24 8.73
CA ALA A 4 7.01 4.60 7.32
C ALA A 4 7.27 6.10 7.14
N ILE A 5 7.70 6.48 5.93
CA ILE A 5 7.74 7.89 5.54
C ILE A 5 6.33 8.49 5.69
N GLY A 6 6.25 9.64 6.35
CA GLY A 6 5.03 10.35 6.70
C GLY A 6 4.41 9.94 8.04
N ASP A 7 4.94 8.93 8.75
CA ASP A 7 4.52 8.67 10.13
C ASP A 7 4.88 9.88 10.99
N VAL A 8 4.01 10.24 11.93
CA VAL A 8 4.24 11.33 12.88
C VAL A 8 4.91 10.75 14.12
N VAL A 9 6.10 11.24 14.41
CA VAL A 9 6.92 10.84 15.55
C VAL A 9 7.13 12.03 16.48
N ARG A 10 7.39 11.74 17.75
CA ARG A 10 7.77 12.71 18.76
C ARG A 10 9.13 12.33 19.33
N ASP A 11 10.04 13.29 19.36
CA ASP A 11 11.32 13.15 20.03
C ASP A 11 11.13 13.20 21.55
N ARG A 12 11.69 12.24 22.29
CA ARG A 12 11.60 12.17 23.74
C ARG A 12 12.49 13.20 24.43
N THR A 13 13.55 13.67 23.79
CA THR A 13 14.49 14.65 24.36
C THR A 13 13.92 16.06 24.29
N ASP A 14 13.50 16.45 23.09
CA ASP A 14 13.01 17.79 22.75
C ASP A 14 11.49 17.94 22.99
N GLN A 15 10.73 16.85 22.86
CA GLN A 15 9.27 16.86 22.72
C GLN A 15 8.77 17.38 21.36
N ALA A 16 9.66 17.66 20.40
CA ALA A 16 9.33 18.02 19.04
C ALA A 16 8.50 16.95 18.35
N LEU A 17 7.47 17.40 17.63
CA LEU A 17 6.64 16.59 16.75
C LEU A 17 7.08 16.82 15.31
N GLY A 18 7.34 15.74 14.58
CA GLY A 18 7.68 15.81 13.17
C GLY A 18 7.22 14.59 12.39
N THR A 19 7.39 14.66 11.08
CA THR A 19 7.04 13.58 10.15
C THR A 19 8.28 12.87 9.67
N VAL A 20 8.31 11.54 9.73
CA VAL A 20 9.43 10.74 9.22
C VAL A 20 9.63 11.02 7.74
N ALA A 21 10.83 11.50 7.39
CA ALA A 21 11.24 11.80 6.02
C ALA A 21 12.06 10.66 5.42
N GLY A 22 12.77 9.88 6.24
CA GLY A 22 13.56 8.75 5.77
C GLY A 22 14.42 8.10 6.86
N LEU A 23 15.35 7.26 6.41
CA LEU A 23 16.36 6.62 7.23
C LEU A 23 17.74 6.99 6.68
N ALA A 24 18.66 7.32 7.57
CA ALA A 24 20.05 7.56 7.27
C ALA A 24 20.90 6.46 7.90
N SER A 25 21.85 5.90 7.16
CA SER A 25 22.84 4.98 7.71
C SER A 25 23.96 5.78 8.37
N HIS A 26 24.20 5.52 9.66
CA HIS A 26 25.34 6.07 10.39
C HIS A 26 26.24 4.93 10.87
N THR A 27 27.49 5.24 11.20
CA THR A 27 28.48 4.25 11.66
C THR A 27 28.05 3.53 12.93
N ASP A 28 27.31 4.22 13.80
CA ASP A 28 26.84 3.68 15.09
C ASP A 28 25.44 3.06 15.02
N GLY A 29 24.76 3.13 13.86
CA GLY A 29 23.44 2.55 13.66
C GLY A 29 22.55 3.31 12.68
N PRO A 30 21.32 2.80 12.43
CA PRO A 30 20.33 3.50 11.62
C PRO A 30 19.76 4.70 12.38
N LEU A 31 19.85 5.89 11.78
CA LEU A 31 19.21 7.11 12.27
C LEU A 31 17.91 7.36 11.49
N VAL A 32 16.90 7.87 12.19
CA VAL A 32 15.63 8.28 11.59
C VAL A 32 15.71 9.76 11.27
N ALA A 33 15.52 10.10 10.00
CA ALA A 33 15.34 11.47 9.57
C ALA A 33 13.85 11.84 9.69
N PHE A 34 13.54 12.86 10.48
CA PHE A 34 12.19 13.40 10.61
C PHE A 34 12.19 14.91 10.40
N GLN A 35 11.12 15.42 9.80
CA GLN A 35 10.96 16.81 9.46
C GLN A 35 10.07 17.49 10.51
N VAL A 36 10.60 18.55 11.13
CA VAL A 36 9.86 19.42 12.05
C VAL A 36 9.69 20.75 11.35
N ALA A 37 8.46 21.11 11.02
CA ALA A 37 8.14 22.23 10.13
C ALA A 37 8.87 22.15 8.78
N SER A 38 10.04 22.78 8.64
CA SER A 38 10.86 22.79 7.43
C SER A 38 12.25 22.19 7.62
N ASP A 39 12.66 21.96 8.86
CA ASP A 39 14.00 21.49 9.19
C ASP A 39 14.04 19.97 9.34
N LEU A 40 15.17 19.39 8.93
CA LEU A 40 15.41 17.96 9.00
C LEU A 40 16.23 17.64 10.25
N HIS A 41 15.68 16.82 11.12
CA HIS A 41 16.32 16.34 12.34
C HIS A 41 16.66 14.86 12.19
N LEU A 42 17.77 14.45 12.81
CA LEU A 42 18.21 13.07 12.89
C LEU A 42 18.13 12.64 14.36
N ALA A 43 17.46 11.52 14.63
CA ALA A 43 17.40 10.94 15.96
C ALA A 43 17.55 9.42 15.92
N GLU A 44 17.97 8.85 17.03
CA GLU A 44 17.98 7.41 17.21
C GLU A 44 16.54 6.87 17.31
N PRO A 45 16.29 5.65 16.81
CA PRO A 45 14.95 5.05 16.86
C PRO A 45 14.42 4.86 18.29
N GLY A 46 15.30 4.70 19.28
CA GLY A 46 14.93 4.52 20.69
C GLY A 46 14.42 5.80 21.37
N ASP A 47 14.78 6.96 20.82
CA ASP A 47 14.40 8.28 21.34
C ASP A 47 13.12 8.81 20.69
N LEU A 48 12.57 8.08 19.73
CA LEU A 48 11.35 8.46 19.03
C LEU A 48 10.15 7.65 19.49
N ASP A 49 9.07 8.36 19.83
CA ASP A 49 7.76 7.77 20.11
C ASP A 49 6.84 7.96 18.89
N LEU A 50 6.18 6.89 18.44
CA LEU A 50 5.21 6.96 17.35
C LEU A 50 3.91 7.59 17.87
N VAL A 51 3.58 8.78 17.37
CA VAL A 51 2.36 9.50 17.77
C VAL A 51 1.20 9.19 16.84
N ALA A 52 1.42 9.21 15.53
CA ALA A 52 0.39 8.87 14.55
C ALA A 52 0.99 8.15 13.35
N ARG A 53 0.21 7.23 12.77
CA ARG A 53 0.59 6.56 11.53
C ARG A 53 0.17 7.39 10.33
N ALA A 54 1.05 7.49 9.34
CA ALA A 54 0.72 8.03 8.04
C ALA A 54 -0.42 7.20 7.46
N THR A 55 -1.58 7.85 7.30
CA THR A 55 -2.65 7.30 6.50
C THR A 55 -2.62 8.05 5.18
N VAL A 56 -2.29 7.34 4.10
CA VAL A 56 -2.37 7.94 2.77
C VAL A 56 -3.85 8.25 2.51
N PRO A 57 -4.26 9.51 2.33
CA PRO A 57 -5.65 9.86 2.13
C PRO A 57 -6.26 9.07 0.96
N ALA A 58 -7.56 8.77 1.02
CA ALA A 58 -8.27 8.20 -0.11
C ALA A 58 -8.34 9.24 -1.23
N THR A 59 -7.30 9.32 -2.05
CA THR A 59 -7.24 10.28 -3.16
C THR A 59 -8.24 9.86 -4.24
N ARG A 60 -8.83 10.85 -4.92
CA ARG A 60 -9.72 10.65 -6.08
C ARG A 60 -9.11 9.69 -7.11
N ARG A 61 -7.78 9.75 -7.29
CA ARG A 61 -6.99 8.87 -8.14
C ARG A 61 -7.01 7.40 -7.70
N ARG A 62 -6.92 7.11 -6.39
CA ARG A 62 -7.04 5.73 -5.86
C ARG A 62 -8.44 5.17 -6.07
N ASN A 63 -9.48 5.98 -5.90
CA ASN A 63 -10.85 5.55 -6.18
C ASN A 63 -11.08 5.28 -7.67
N ALA A 64 -10.56 6.14 -8.55
CA ALA A 64 -10.58 5.91 -9.98
C ALA A 64 -9.84 4.61 -10.37
N ALA A 65 -8.64 4.37 -9.83
CA ALA A 65 -7.89 3.14 -10.07
C ALA A 65 -8.64 1.88 -9.61
N ARG A 66 -9.35 1.95 -8.47
CA ARG A 66 -10.22 0.87 -8.01
C ARG A 66 -11.38 0.61 -8.95
N MET A 67 -12.05 1.66 -9.44
CA MET A 67 -13.13 1.50 -10.43
C MET A 67 -12.62 0.90 -11.74
N VAL A 68 -11.50 1.39 -12.27
CA VAL A 68 -10.87 0.80 -13.46
C VAL A 68 -10.53 -0.67 -13.23
N GLY A 69 -9.94 -1.01 -12.07
CA GLY A 69 -9.66 -2.40 -11.71
C GLY A 69 -10.92 -3.27 -11.63
N TYR A 70 -12.04 -2.73 -11.15
CA TYR A 70 -13.32 -3.44 -11.10
C TYR A 70 -13.90 -3.66 -12.51
N VAL A 71 -13.87 -2.65 -13.37
CA VAL A 71 -14.31 -2.76 -14.77
C VAL A 71 -13.50 -3.84 -15.50
N LEU A 72 -12.17 -3.84 -15.32
CA LEU A 72 -11.31 -4.88 -15.88
C LEU A 72 -11.63 -6.27 -15.33
N ALA A 73 -11.93 -6.40 -14.03
CA ALA A 73 -12.30 -7.69 -13.44
C ALA A 73 -13.62 -8.23 -14.01
N VAL A 74 -14.60 -7.37 -14.25
CA VAL A 74 -15.86 -7.76 -14.92
C VAL A 74 -15.60 -8.18 -16.36
N LEU A 75 -14.73 -7.47 -17.09
CA LEU A 75 -14.35 -7.85 -18.45
C LEU A 75 -13.67 -9.23 -18.49
N PHE A 76 -12.74 -9.49 -17.58
CA PHE A 76 -12.08 -10.80 -17.47
C PHE A 76 -13.09 -11.93 -17.14
N ALA A 77 -14.04 -11.67 -16.25
CA ALA A 77 -15.12 -12.62 -15.96
C ALA A 77 -15.97 -12.93 -17.19
N PHE A 78 -16.31 -11.89 -17.97
CA PHE A 78 -17.07 -12.04 -19.20
C PHE A 78 -16.30 -12.85 -20.25
N VAL A 79 -15.03 -12.51 -20.50
CA VAL A 79 -14.18 -13.24 -21.46
C VAL A 79 -14.02 -14.70 -21.04
N ALA A 80 -13.70 -14.97 -19.77
CA ALA A 80 -13.52 -16.34 -19.26
C ALA A 80 -14.81 -17.17 -19.37
N GLY A 81 -15.97 -16.58 -19.03
CA GLY A 81 -17.26 -17.25 -19.21
C GLY A 81 -17.62 -17.48 -20.68
N HIS A 82 -17.35 -16.49 -21.55
CA HIS A 82 -17.63 -16.61 -22.97
C HIS A 82 -16.78 -17.70 -23.62
N SER A 83 -15.47 -17.71 -23.36
CA SER A 83 -14.56 -18.75 -23.86
C SER A 83 -14.94 -20.14 -23.35
N ALA A 84 -15.34 -20.29 -22.08
CA ALA A 84 -15.83 -21.58 -21.57
C ALA A 84 -17.08 -22.05 -22.31
N ARG A 85 -18.01 -21.14 -22.63
CA ARG A 85 -19.22 -21.47 -23.37
C ARG A 85 -18.92 -21.88 -24.82
N GLU A 86 -17.96 -21.22 -25.48
CA GLU A 86 -17.53 -21.56 -26.85
C GLU A 86 -16.93 -22.97 -26.95
N VAL A 87 -16.26 -23.44 -25.90
CA VAL A 87 -15.71 -24.80 -25.81
C VAL A 87 -16.80 -25.86 -25.52
N GLY A 88 -18.07 -25.43 -25.43
CA GLY A 88 -19.21 -26.32 -25.20
C GLY A 88 -19.35 -26.76 -23.74
N THR A 89 -18.77 -26.00 -22.82
CA THR A 89 -18.75 -26.37 -21.41
C THR A 89 -20.12 -26.13 -20.75
N ASP A 90 -20.52 -27.01 -19.82
CA ASP A 90 -21.77 -26.87 -19.07
C ASP A 90 -21.89 -25.53 -18.34
N TRP A 91 -23.13 -25.12 -18.04
CA TRP A 91 -23.43 -23.86 -17.40
C TRP A 91 -22.67 -23.65 -16.08
N LEU A 92 -22.45 -24.74 -15.32
CA LEU A 92 -21.72 -24.69 -14.06
C LEU A 92 -20.25 -24.31 -14.27
N LEU A 93 -19.58 -24.94 -15.24
CA LEU A 93 -18.19 -24.66 -15.55
C LEU A 93 -18.03 -23.27 -16.19
N THR A 94 -19.02 -22.83 -16.97
CA THR A 94 -19.09 -21.44 -17.47
C THR A 94 -19.16 -20.42 -16.32
N ALA A 95 -20.00 -20.67 -15.32
CA ALA A 95 -20.12 -19.82 -14.15
C ALA A 95 -18.82 -19.81 -13.33
N LEU A 96 -18.21 -20.98 -13.11
CA LEU A 96 -16.93 -21.10 -12.41
C LEU A 96 -15.80 -20.39 -13.15
N ALA A 97 -15.75 -20.47 -14.48
CA ALA A 97 -14.78 -19.75 -15.29
C ALA A 97 -14.91 -18.23 -15.13
N GLY A 98 -16.15 -17.70 -15.15
CA GLY A 98 -16.40 -16.29 -14.91
C GLY A 98 -15.97 -15.82 -13.51
N VAL A 99 -16.33 -16.57 -12.46
CA VAL A 99 -15.90 -16.28 -11.08
C VAL A 99 -14.37 -16.35 -10.95
N GLY A 100 -13.75 -17.34 -11.58
CA GLY A 100 -12.29 -17.49 -11.63
C GLY A 100 -11.60 -16.29 -12.28
N GLY A 101 -12.11 -15.84 -13.43
CA GLY A 101 -11.60 -14.64 -14.13
C GLY A 101 -11.71 -13.38 -13.27
N PHE A 102 -12.86 -13.15 -12.63
CA PHE A 102 -13.04 -12.03 -11.70
C PHE A 102 -12.06 -12.09 -10.52
N SER A 103 -11.93 -13.26 -9.89
CA SER A 103 -11.06 -13.46 -8.72
C SER A 103 -9.58 -13.24 -9.08
N ALA A 104 -9.15 -13.75 -10.24
CA ALA A 104 -7.79 -13.55 -10.74
C ALA A 104 -7.49 -12.07 -10.94
N ALA A 105 -8.35 -11.34 -11.65
CA ALA A 105 -8.17 -9.92 -11.92
C ALA A 105 -8.15 -9.07 -10.64
N THR A 106 -9.08 -9.30 -9.72
CA THR A 106 -9.11 -8.58 -8.44
C THR A 106 -7.89 -8.89 -7.56
N THR A 107 -7.36 -10.11 -7.62
CA THR A 107 -6.13 -10.49 -6.92
C THR A 107 -4.93 -9.73 -7.47
N VAL A 108 -4.78 -9.64 -8.79
CA VAL A 108 -3.71 -8.86 -9.44
C VAL A 108 -3.80 -7.38 -9.06
N VAL A 109 -5.00 -6.79 -9.08
CA VAL A 109 -5.21 -5.39 -8.67
C VAL A 109 -4.86 -5.16 -7.19
N ARG A 110 -5.23 -6.09 -6.30
CA ARG A 110 -4.85 -6.00 -4.88
C ARG A 110 -3.35 -6.13 -4.68
N TRP A 111 -2.72 -7.03 -5.41
CA TRP A 111 -1.28 -7.25 -5.33
C TRP A 111 -0.49 -6.03 -5.83
N SER A 112 -0.90 -5.44 -6.96
CA SER A 112 -0.28 -4.22 -7.47
C SER A 112 -0.46 -3.03 -6.52
N ALA A 113 -1.64 -2.90 -5.90
CA ALA A 113 -1.89 -1.88 -4.88
C ALA A 113 -1.00 -2.05 -3.64
N ARG A 114 -0.68 -3.30 -3.25
CA ARG A 114 0.26 -3.58 -2.16
C ARG A 114 1.69 -3.18 -2.52
N LEU A 115 2.13 -3.47 -3.74
CA LEU A 115 3.46 -3.08 -4.22
C LEU A 115 3.65 -1.56 -4.28
N ALA A 116 2.56 -0.83 -4.58
CA ALA A 116 2.54 0.64 -4.59
C ALA A 116 2.26 1.27 -3.20
N SER A 117 2.10 0.47 -2.14
CA SER A 117 1.85 1.00 -0.79
C SER A 117 3.15 1.47 -0.12
N PRO A 118 3.09 2.45 0.81
CA PRO A 118 4.26 2.92 1.53
C PRO A 118 4.99 1.75 2.22
N ARG A 119 6.28 1.60 1.94
CA ARG A 119 7.11 0.58 2.57
C ARG A 119 7.40 0.99 4.00
N ARG A 120 7.15 0.07 4.94
CA ARG A 120 7.52 0.24 6.35
C ARG A 120 8.91 -0.32 6.55
N PHE A 121 9.77 0.49 7.15
CA PHE A 121 11.11 0.10 7.50
C PHE A 121 11.10 -0.51 8.90
N ARG A 122 11.90 -1.56 9.09
CA ARG A 122 12.23 -2.05 10.43
C ARG A 122 13.43 -1.25 10.88
N VAL A 123 13.24 -0.49 11.95
CA VAL A 123 14.26 0.34 12.58
C VAL A 123 14.57 -0.20 13.95
#